data_AF-A0A1H6FCQ3-F1
#
_entry.id   AF-A0A1H6FCQ3-F1
#
_cell.length_a   1.000
_cell.length_b   1.000
_cell.length_c   1.000
_cell.angle_alpha   90.00
_cell.angle_beta   90.00
_cell.angle_gamma   90.00
#
_symmetry.space_group_name_H-M   'P 1'
#
loop_
_entity.id
_entity.type
_entity.pdbx_description
1 polymer ?
#
loop_
_entity_poly.entity_id
_entity_poly.type
_entity_poly.pdbx_seq_one_letter_code
_entity_poly.pdbx_strand_id
1 'polypeptide(L)'
;MVNYPRIESATAIDDHTLVIEFNNKQQKKYDITPLLKKKMFSPLRNIVLFKTVQVERGGYAIFWNDKIDISEYELWTHGQTIP
;
A
#
# COMPACT_ATOMS: atom_id res chain seq x y z
N MET A 1 18.02 7.32 -13.22
CA MET A 1 17.28 7.22 -11.95
C MET A 1 15.88 6.72 -12.28
N VAL A 2 15.47 5.56 -11.76
CA VAL A 2 14.09 5.09 -11.95
C VAL A 2 13.22 5.91 -11.01
N ASN A 3 12.26 6.64 -11.57
CA ASN A 3 11.30 7.41 -10.80
C ASN A 3 10.00 6.60 -10.75
N TYR A 4 9.65 6.08 -9.58
CA TYR A 4 8.36 5.43 -9.36
C TYR A 4 7.29 6.51 -9.22
N PRO A 5 6.08 6.31 -9.76
CA PRO A 5 5.03 7.30 -9.63
C PRO A 5 4.60 7.42 -8.16
N ARG A 6 4.17 8.62 -7.77
CA ARG A 6 3.74 8.89 -6.39
C ARG A 6 2.34 8.35 -6.17
N ILE A 7 2.07 7.93 -4.94
CA ILE A 7 0.76 7.48 -4.49
C ILE A 7 -0.15 8.71 -4.34
N GLU A 8 -1.31 8.69 -5.00
CA GLU A 8 -2.37 9.69 -4.84
C GLU A 8 -3.43 9.21 -3.84
N SER A 9 -3.79 7.93 -3.89
CA SER A 9 -4.79 7.34 -2.97
C SER A 9 -4.51 5.87 -2.69
N ALA A 10 -4.99 5.39 -1.54
CA ALA A 10 -4.93 4.00 -1.15
C ALA A 10 -6.22 3.62 -0.41
N THR A 11 -6.88 2.55 -0.86
CA THR A 11 -8.15 2.09 -0.28
C THR A 11 -8.12 0.59 -0.04
N ALA A 12 -8.52 0.15 1.15
CA ALA A 12 -8.75 -1.27 1.43
C ALA A 12 -10.08 -1.72 0.79
N ILE A 13 -10.01 -2.72 -0.08
CA ILE A 13 -11.19 -3.24 -0.81
C ILE A 13 -11.71 -4.57 -0.24
N ASP A 14 -10.90 -5.24 0.58
CA ASP A 14 -11.27 -6.42 1.34
C ASP A 14 -10.40 -6.49 2.63
N ASP A 15 -10.23 -7.68 3.19
CA ASP A 15 -9.50 -7.90 4.43
C ASP A 15 -7.97 -7.70 4.30
N HIS A 16 -7.37 -7.85 3.10
CA HIS A 16 -5.91 -7.74 2.93
C HIS A 16 -5.46 -7.15 1.58
N THR A 17 -6.39 -6.71 0.74
CA THR A 17 -6.09 -6.11 -0.56
C THR A 17 -6.33 -4.61 -0.54
N LEU A 18 -5.35 -3.87 -1.05
CA LEU A 18 -5.43 -2.45 -1.32
C LEU A 18 -5.60 -2.19 -2.81
N VAL A 19 -6.33 -1.14 -3.17
CA VAL A 19 -6.22 -0.47 -4.46
C VAL A 19 -5.43 0.82 -4.25
N ILE A 20 -4.37 0.99 -5.03
CA ILE A 20 -3.48 2.13 -5.01
C ILE A 20 -3.65 2.90 -6.33
N GLU A 21 -3.96 4.18 -6.26
CA GLU A 21 -3.92 5.09 -7.41
C GLU A 21 -2.62 5.87 -7.37
N PHE A 22 -1.99 5.99 -8.54
CA PHE A 22 -0.74 6.70 -8.71
C PHE A 22 -0.95 7.98 -9.55
N ASN A 23 -0.04 8.93 -9.42
CA ASN A 23 -0.11 10.23 -10.11
C ASN A 23 0.01 10.17 -11.64
N ASN A 24 0.34 9.00 -12.18
CA ASN A 24 0.30 8.72 -13.61
C ASN A 24 -1.05 8.11 -14.08
N LYS A 25 -2.08 8.16 -13.22
CA LYS A 25 -3.43 7.64 -13.46
C LYS A 25 -3.54 6.12 -13.59
N GLN A 26 -2.46 5.40 -13.30
CA GLN A 26 -2.55 3.95 -13.17
C GLN A 26 -3.02 3.56 -11.78
N GLN A 27 -3.81 2.48 -11.73
CA GLN A 27 -4.20 1.85 -10.50
C GLN A 27 -3.59 0.45 -10.40
N LYS A 28 -3.24 0.05 -9.18
CA LYS A 28 -2.76 -1.30 -8.89
C LYS A 28 -3.48 -1.88 -7.69
N LYS A 29 -3.78 -3.17 -7.75
CA LYS A 29 -4.16 -3.98 -6.59
C LYS A 29 -2.93 -4.55 -5.92
N TYR A 30 -2.90 -4.52 -4.60
CA TYR A 30 -1.79 -5.01 -3.80
C TYR A 30 -2.31 -5.87 -2.63
N ASP A 31 -2.00 -7.17 -2.66
CA ASP A 31 -2.29 -8.12 -1.57
C ASP A 31 -1.16 -8.09 -0.54
N ILE A 32 -1.46 -7.69 0.69
CA ILE A 32 -0.46 -7.61 1.77
C ILE A 32 -0.17 -8.96 2.43
N THR A 33 -0.91 -10.02 2.10
CA THR A 33 -0.77 -11.35 2.72
C THR A 33 0.67 -11.88 2.76
N PRO A 34 1.50 -11.72 1.71
CA PRO A 34 2.91 -12.11 1.76
C PRO A 34 3.71 -11.36 2.84
N LEU A 35 3.39 -10.08 3.08
CA LEU A 35 4.06 -9.23 4.07
C LEU A 35 3.74 -9.65 5.50
N LEU A 36 2.54 -10.21 5.76
CA LEU A 36 2.10 -10.65 7.09
C LEU A 36 2.95 -11.78 7.70
N LYS A 37 3.86 -12.37 6.91
CA LYS A 37 4.89 -13.32 7.39
C LYS A 37 6.01 -12.61 8.17
N LYS A 38 6.24 -11.32 7.92
CA LYS A 38 7.25 -10.52 8.62
C LYS A 38 6.63 -9.93 9.89
N LYS A 39 7.37 -10.00 11.01
CA LYS A 39 6.89 -9.54 12.33
C LYS A 39 6.40 -8.10 12.32
N MET A 40 7.06 -7.20 11.57
CA MET A 40 6.67 -5.79 11.48
C MET A 40 5.26 -5.56 10.92
N PHE A 41 4.78 -6.42 10.00
CA PHE A 41 3.45 -6.30 9.39
C PHE A 41 2.38 -7.14 10.10
N SER A 42 2.76 -7.97 11.07
CA SER A 42 1.81 -8.82 11.80
C SER A 42 0.63 -8.07 12.45
N PRO A 43 0.76 -6.80 12.91
CA PRO A 43 -0.40 -6.05 13.41
C PRO A 43 -1.49 -5.84 12.36
N LEU A 44 -1.16 -5.83 11.07
CA LEU A 44 -2.13 -5.65 9.98
C LEU A 44 -3.05 -6.87 9.77
N ARG A 45 -2.84 -7.98 10.50
CA ARG A 45 -3.83 -9.07 10.61
C ARG A 45 -5.12 -8.59 11.29
N ASN A 46 -5.05 -7.51 12.07
CA ASN A 46 -6.24 -6.83 12.55
C ASN A 46 -6.85 -6.02 11.40
N ILE A 47 -7.98 -6.49 10.88
CA ILE A 47 -8.67 -5.89 9.73
C ILE A 47 -9.12 -4.45 10.01
N VAL A 48 -9.47 -4.13 11.27
CA VAL A 48 -9.84 -2.76 11.64
C VAL A 48 -8.64 -1.84 11.48
N LEU A 49 -7.45 -2.27 11.94
CA LEU A 49 -6.21 -1.52 11.71
C LEU A 49 -5.88 -1.45 10.22
N PHE A 50 -5.93 -2.57 9.49
CA PHE A 50 -5.64 -2.58 8.04
C PHE A 50 -6.48 -1.56 7.26
N LYS A 51 -7.74 -1.39 7.62
CA LYS A 51 -8.65 -0.43 6.97
C LYS A 51 -8.33 1.04 7.28
N THR A 52 -7.45 1.36 8.22
CA THR A 52 -7.01 2.74 8.52
C THR A 52 -5.80 3.20 7.69
N VAL A 53 -5.53 2.55 6.55
CA VAL A 53 -4.43 2.90 5.65
C VAL A 53 -4.49 4.38 5.27
N GLN A 54 -3.35 5.05 5.27
CA GLN A 54 -3.21 6.46 4.90
C GLN A 54 -2.04 6.64 3.93
N VAL A 55 -2.10 7.67 3.10
CA VAL A 55 -1.00 8.06 2.20
C VAL A 55 -0.14 9.12 2.90
N GLU A 56 1.17 8.93 2.89
CA GLU A 56 2.12 9.93 3.39
C GLU A 56 2.08 11.20 2.53
N ARG A 57 2.32 12.38 3.13
CA ARG A 57 2.14 13.70 2.49
C ARG A 57 2.89 13.85 1.15
N GLY A 58 4.06 13.23 1.00
CA GLY A 58 4.85 13.24 -0.22
C GLY A 58 4.46 12.19 -1.27
N GLY A 59 3.57 11.26 -0.93
CA GLY A 59 3.14 10.16 -1.80
C GLY A 59 4.21 9.08 -2.00
N TYR A 60 5.20 9.01 -1.09
CA TYR A 60 6.30 8.04 -1.13
C TYR A 60 5.98 6.75 -0.37
N ALA A 61 4.94 6.75 0.46
CA ALA A 61 4.52 5.56 1.18
C ALA A 61 3.02 5.62 1.52
N ILE A 62 2.45 4.43 1.75
CA ILE A 62 1.28 4.30 2.61
C ILE A 62 1.74 3.93 4.02
N PHE A 63 0.96 4.29 5.03
CA PHE A 63 1.25 3.97 6.42
C PHE A 63 -0.01 3.71 7.23
N TRP A 64 0.16 3.01 8.35
CA TRP A 64 -0.89 2.77 9.35
C TRP A 64 -0.58 3.43 10.70
N ASN A 65 0.71 3.59 11.00
CA ASN A 65 1.23 4.24 12.19
C ASN A 65 2.72 4.58 11.99
N ASP A 66 3.39 5.03 13.04
CA ASP A 66 4.81 5.41 13.08
C ASP A 66 5.80 4.26 12.78
N LYS A 67 5.32 3.02 12.70
CA LYS A 67 6.16 1.80 12.57
C LYS A 67 5.85 0.95 11.36
N ILE A 68 4.73 1.19 10.68
CA ILE A 68 4.24 0.34 9.60
C ILE A 68 3.93 1.21 8.39
N ASP A 69 4.83 1.16 7.42
CA ASP A 69 4.73 1.77 6.11
C ASP A 69 5.08 0.79 4.99
N ILE A 70 4.60 1.10 3.78
CA ILE A 70 4.95 0.40 2.54
C ILE A 70 5.25 1.48 1.50
N SER A 71 6.43 1.41 0.89
CA SER A 71 6.88 2.41 -0.09
C SER A 71 6.12 2.31 -1.42
N GLU A 72 6.08 3.42 -2.14
CA GLU A 72 5.60 3.50 -3.52
C GLU A 72 6.33 2.53 -4.45
N TYR A 73 7.62 2.29 -4.20
CA TYR A 73 8.41 1.30 -4.94
C TYR A 73 7.83 -0.12 -4.83
N GLU A 74 7.55 -0.58 -3.59
CA GLU A 74 6.99 -1.91 -3.34
C GLU A 74 5.62 -2.04 -4.03
N LEU A 75 4.74 -1.05 -3.80
CA LEU A 75 3.38 -1.03 -4.34
C LEU A 75 3.36 -1.00 -5.87
N TRP A 76 4.25 -0.23 -6.48
CA TRP A 76 4.37 -0.13 -7.93
C TRP A 76 4.90 -1.42 -8.56
N THR A 77 5.96 -1.98 -7.96
CA THR A 77 6.70 -3.11 -8.52
C THR A 77 5.95 -4.43 -8.38
N HIS A 78 5.29 -4.63 -7.23
CA HIS A 78 4.64 -5.88 -6.88
C HIS A 78 3.12 -5.82 -6.96
N GLY A 79 2.53 -4.64 -7.18
CA GLY A 79 1.10 -4.47 -7.41
C GLY A 79 0.67 -4.91 -8.82
N GLN A 80 -0.47 -5.57 -8.89
CA GLN A 80 -1.11 -5.98 -10.14
C GLN A 80 -1.87 -4.81 -10.75
N THR A 81 -1.48 -4.39 -11.96
CA THR A 81 -2.22 -3.36 -12.71
C THR A 81 -3.66 -3.82 -12.95
N ILE A 82 -4.61 -2.93 -12.69
CA ILE A 82 -6.02 -3.16 -13.00
C ILE A 82 -6.45 -2.36 -14.23
N PRO A 83 -7.39 -2.87 -15.06
CA PRO A 83 -7.93 -2.17 -16.21
C PRO A 83 -8.71 -0.91 -15.85
#